data_AF-A0A916LXZ5-F1
#
_entry.id   AF-A0A916LXZ5-F1
#
_cell.length_a   1.000
_cell.length_b   1.000
_cell.length_c   1.000
_cell.angle_alpha   90.00
_cell.angle_beta   90.00
_cell.angle_gamma   90.00
#
_symmetry.space_group_name_H-M   'P 1'
#
loop_
_entity.id
_entity.type
_entity.pdbx_description
1 polymer ?
#
loop_
_entity_poly.entity_id
_entity_poly.type
_entity_poly.pdbx_seq_one_letter_code
_entity_poly.pdbx_strand_id
1 'polypeptide(L)' 'MQAERHVRLFRNGRNQALRIPRDLELPGDEAVLRKEGNRLVVEPLARPSLLTVLAQLKPLAEDFPAIESLDAEAVEL' A
#
# COMPACT_ATOMS: atom_id res chain seq x y z
N MET A 1 25.92 -4.08 -3.99
CA MET A 1 26.74 -3.11 -3.23
C MET A 1 25.88 -2.57 -2.11
N GLN A 2 26.32 -2.64 -0.85
CA GLN A 2 25.56 -2.03 0.25
C GLN A 2 25.67 -0.51 0.10
N ALA A 3 24.56 0.15 -0.26
CA ALA A 3 24.48 1.59 -0.32
C ALA A 3 24.27 2.12 1.11
N GLU A 4 25.37 2.29 1.85
CA GLU A 4 25.33 3.00 3.13
C GLU A 4 25.43 4.51 2.90
N ARG A 5 24.62 5.29 3.62
CA ARG A 5 24.63 6.75 3.57
C ARG A 5 24.63 7.31 4.98
N HIS A 6 25.62 8.14 5.28
CA HIS A 6 25.60 8.91 6.51
C HIS A 6 24.59 10.06 6.36
N VAL A 7 23.51 9.99 7.13
CA VAL A 7 22.44 11.00 7.16
C VAL A 7 22.42 11.71 8.52
N ARG A 8 21.94 12.95 8.53
CA ARG A 8 21.70 13.69 9.77
C ARG A 8 20.25 13.49 10.23
N LEU A 9 20.09 13.23 11.53
CA LEU A 9 18.78 13.27 12.18
C LEU A 9 18.37 14.72 12.41
N PHE A 10 17.08 15.01 12.29
CA PHE A 10 16.51 16.33 12.55
C PHE A 10 15.15 16.21 13.25
N ARG A 11 14.55 17.35 13.60
CA ARG A 11 13.20 17.42 14.18
C ARG A 11 12.19 17.88 13.15
N ASN A 12 11.06 17.17 13.06
CA ASN A 12 9.85 17.61 12.37
C ASN A 12 8.75 17.76 13.42
N GLY A 13 8.56 18.99 13.91
CA GLY A 13 7.75 19.25 15.11
C GLY A 13 8.28 18.49 16.32
N ARG A 14 7.42 17.70 16.97
CA ARG A 14 7.78 16.86 18.13
C ARG A 14 8.50 15.56 17.75
N ASN A 15 8.55 15.22 16.47
CA ASN A 15 9.06 13.94 15.98
C ASN A 15 10.52 14.04 15.55
N GLN A 16 11.27 12.95 15.72
CA GLN A 16 12.57 12.80 15.08
C GLN A 16 12.36 12.30 13.65
N ALA A 17 13.16 12.82 12.72
CA ALA A 17 13.08 12.46 11.30
C ALA A 17 14.48 12.34 10.70
N LEU A 18 14.56 11.62 9.58
CA LEU A 18 15.71 11.56 8.68
C LEU A 18 15.21 11.71 7.25
N ARG A 19 16.07 12.20 6.35
CA ARG A 19 15.77 12.20 4.91
C ARG A 19 16.30 10.91 4.32
N ILE A 20 15.46 10.18 3.61
CA ILE A 20 15.87 9.00 2.84
C ILE A 20 16.49 9.51 1.53
N PRO A 21 17.77 9.22 1.24
CA PRO A 21 18.40 9.57 -0.03
C PRO A 21 17.68 8.90 -1.22
N ARG A 22 17.68 9.55 -2.39
CA ARG A 22 16.94 9.08 -3.59
C ARG A 22 17.28 7.64 -4.00
N ASP A 23 18.53 7.24 -3.85
CA ASP A 23 19.01 5.89 -4.16
C ASP A 23 18.57 4.82 -3.15
N LEU A 24 18.00 5.24 -2.01
CA LEU A 24 17.48 4.39 -0.95
C LEU A 24 15.96 4.56 -0.74
N GLU A 25 15.27 5.26 -1.66
CA GLU A 25 13.83 5.44 -1.58
C GLU A 25 13.10 4.09 -1.62
N LEU A 26 12.11 3.94 -0.73
CA LEU A 26 11.23 2.79 -0.70
C LEU A 26 10.06 3.02 -1.66
N PRO A 27 9.51 1.97 -2.27
CA PRO A 27 8.31 2.10 -3.08
C PRO A 27 7.09 2.50 -2.23
N GLY A 28 6.19 3.29 -2.81
CA GLY A 28 4.95 3.71 -2.15
C GLY A 28 5.09 4.96 -1.29
N ASP A 29 4.07 5.24 -0.49
CA ASP A 29 3.94 6.41 0.39
C ASP A 29 3.89 6.04 1.88
N GLU A 30 3.82 4.75 2.20
CA GLU A 30 3.69 4.22 3.56
C GLU A 30 4.78 3.19 3.87
N ALA A 31 5.23 3.16 5.13
CA ALA A 31 6.25 2.23 5.60
C ALA A 31 5.97 1.80 7.04
N VAL A 32 6.37 0.58 7.38
CA VAL A 32 6.41 0.06 8.74
C VAL A 32 7.78 0.35 9.33
N LEU A 33 7.81 0.95 10.52
CA LEU A 33 9.02 1.19 11.28
C LEU A 33 9.03 0.28 12.52
N ARG A 34 10.05 -0.57 12.65
CA ARG A 34 10.27 -1.41 13.85
C ARG A 34 11.64 -1.16 14.47
N LYS A 35 11.74 -1.36 15.78
CA LYS A 35 13.00 -1.22 16.53
C LYS A 35 13.55 -2.60 16.87
N GLU A 36 14.79 -2.84 16.48
CA GLU A 36 15.53 -4.07 16.75
C GLU A 36 16.81 -3.71 17.52
N GLY A 37 16.77 -3.81 18.85
CA GLY A 37 17.88 -3.38 19.71
C GLY A 37 18.21 -1.89 19.53
N ASN A 38 19.38 -1.61 18.96
CA ASN A 38 19.84 -0.25 18.66
C ASN A 38 19.58 0.20 17.21
N ARG A 39 18.86 -0.60 16.43
CA ARG A 39 18.56 -0.32 15.02
C ARG A 39 17.09 0.01 14.82
N LEU A 40 16.83 0.87 13.84
CA LEU A 40 15.51 1.10 13.28
C LEU A 40 15.47 0.43 11.91
N VAL A 41 14.50 -0.46 11.70
CA VAL A 41 14.26 -1.14 10.43
C VAL A 41 13.00 -0.55 9.82
N VAL A 42 13.13 -0.02 8.60
CA VAL A 42 12.03 0.57 7.82
C VAL A 42 11.79 -0.33 6.62
N GLU A 43 10.55 -0.77 6.46
CA GLU A 43 10.11 -1.59 5.32
C GLU A 43 8.88 -0.95 4.66
N PRO A 44 8.74 -1.00 3.33
CA PRO A 44 7.55 -0.45 2.67
C PRO A 44 6.31 -1.22 3.14
N LEU A 45 5.20 -0.50 3.33
CA LEU A 45 3.95 -1.18 3.64
C LEU A 45 3.43 -1.85 2.37
N ALA A 46 3.52 -3.18 2.33
CA ALA A 46 2.96 -3.97 1.24
C ALA A 46 1.42 -3.90 1.30
N ARG A 47 0.81 -3.14 0.40
CA ARG A 47 -0.63 -3.25 0.15
C ARG A 47 -0.88 -4.52 -0.68
N PRO A 48 -1.86 -5.36 -0.32
CA PRO A 48 -2.19 -6.52 -1.13
C PRO A 48 -2.60 -6.05 -2.54
N SER A 49 -2.15 -6.78 -3.55
CA SER A 49 -2.61 -6.52 -4.92
C SER A 49 -4.13 -6.69 -5.01
N LEU A 50 -4.79 -6.04 -5.99
CA LEU A 50 -6.22 -6.29 -6.23
C LEU A 50 -6.50 -7.79 -6.38
N LEU A 51 -5.62 -8.53 -7.07
CA LEU A 51 -5.73 -9.99 -7.19
C LEU A 51 -5.65 -10.70 -5.83
N THR A 52 -4.72 -10.30 -4.97
CA THR A 52 -4.60 -10.85 -3.61
C THR A 52 -5.87 -10.60 -2.81
N VAL A 53 -6.47 -9.42 -2.91
CA VAL A 53 -7.72 -9.08 -2.24
C VAL A 53 -8.88 -9.91 -2.78
N LEU A 54 -9.04 -9.98 -4.11
CA LEU A 54 -10.10 -10.74 -4.75
C LEU A 54 -10.03 -12.24 -4.42
N ALA A 55 -8.82 -12.81 -4.35
CA ALA A 55 -8.60 -14.20 -3.97
C ALA A 55 -9.01 -14.52 -2.52
N GLN A 56 -9.13 -13.51 -1.66
CA GLN A 56 -9.55 -13.66 -0.26
C GLN A 56 -11.06 -13.50 -0.05
N LEU A 57 -11.81 -13.08 -1.08
CA LEU A 57 -13.25 -12.92 -0.98
C LEU A 57 -13.94 -14.27 -0.84
N LYS A 58 -14.84 -14.37 0.15
CA LYS A 58 -15.71 -15.52 0.34
C LYS A 58 -16.98 -15.34 -0.49
N PRO A 59 -17.66 -16.44 -0.89
CA PRO A 59 -19.00 -16.35 -1.43
C PRO A 59 -19.92 -15.59 -0.48
N LEU A 60 -20.78 -14.75 -1.06
CA LEU A 60 -21.87 -14.13 -0.32
C LEU A 60 -22.91 -15.21 0.04
N ALA A 61 -23.51 -15.09 1.22
CA ALA A 61 -24.58 -15.99 1.67
C ALA A 61 -25.97 -15.54 1.20
N GLU A 62 -26.03 -14.45 0.44
CA GLU A 62 -27.26 -13.88 -0.11
C GLU A 62 -27.35 -14.19 -1.60
N ASP A 63 -28.58 -14.41 -2.07
CA ASP A 63 -28.87 -14.48 -3.49
C ASP A 63 -28.83 -13.08 -4.10
N PHE A 64 -28.51 -13.01 -5.40
CA PHE A 64 -28.66 -11.77 -6.14
C PHE A 64 -30.13 -11.33 -6.14
N PRO A 65 -30.40 -10.01 -6.06
CA PRO A 65 -31.76 -9.50 -6.23
C PRO A 65 -32.29 -9.85 -7.63
N ALA A 66 -33.61 -9.90 -7.77
CA ALA A 66 -34.24 -10.05 -9.07
C ALA A 66 -33.77 -8.91 -9.99
N ILE A 67 -33.23 -9.27 -11.15
CA ILE A 67 -32.83 -8.32 -12.18
C ILE A 67 -34.02 -8.10 -13.10
N GLU A 68 -34.40 -6.84 -13.30
CA GLU A 68 -35.43 -6.49 -14.28
C GLU A 68 -34.94 -6.84 -15.68
N SER A 69 -35.78 -7.55 -16.45
CA SER A 69 -35.54 -7.79 -17.87
C SER A 69 -35.85 -6.52 -18.64
N LEU A 70 -34.89 -5.62 -18.71
CA LEU A 70 -34.98 -4.42 -19.54
C LEU A 70 -34.83 -4.79 -21.01
N ASP A 71 -35.63 -4.16 -21.87
CA ASP A 71 -35.45 -4.27 -23.32
C ASP A 71 -34.09 -3.68 -23.72
N ALA A 72 -33.48 -4.24 -24.75
CA ALA A 72 -32.23 -3.70 -25.29
C ALA A 72 -32.44 -2.27 -25.80
N GLU A 73 -31.55 -1.36 -25.41
CA GLU A 73 -31.55 -0.01 -25.96
C GLU A 73 -31.21 -0.05 -27.45
N ALA A 74 -31.92 0.76 -28.24
CA ALA A 74 -31.60 0.92 -29.66
C ALA A 74 -30.20 1.54 -29.79
N VAL A 75 -29.29 0.81 -30.44
CA VAL A 75 -27.96 1.32 -30.80
C VAL A 75 -28.04 1.91 -32.20
N GLU A 76 -27.87 3.23 -32.34
CA GLU A 76 -27.65 3.85 -33.65
C GLU A 76 -26.24 3.46 -34.14
N LEU A 77 -26.19 2.73 -35.26
CA LEU A 77 -24.96 2.33 -35.96
C LEU A 77 -24.64 3.28 -37.12
#